data_AF-A0A2T3NVS8-F1
#
_entry.id   AF-A0A2T3NVS8-F1
#
_cell.length_a   1.000
_cell.length_b   1.000
_cell.length_c   1.000
_cell.angle_alpha   90.00
_cell.angle_beta   90.00
_cell.angle_gamma   90.00
#
_symmetry.space_group_name_H-M   'P 1'
#
loop_
_entity.id
_entity.type
_entity.pdbx_description
1 polymer ?
#
loop_
_entity_poly.entity_id
_entity_poly.type
_entity_poly.pdbx_seq_one_letter_code
_entity_poly.pdbx_strand_id
1 'polypeptide(L)'
;MKSVILLTYFFFASHLHAEDSLNIPINQYTALNILAKFKISTAELPNGTGDNQDGLIGDDLNKNTIRDDFERALLSTYQQPEFVAMGVLASIKWSQLFILDLSSTVDQNHSELLALTMDNLAIDACYEQLVKAIPMLQNPKTSFFNTPVRQQAKQQIEQQIRKRVPVQSFQETHYKHPCDVFKVLIEDFPIKNQPIEIYSMR
;
A
#
# COMPACT_ATOMS: atom_id res chain seq x y z
N MET A 1 27.19 -10.69 -57.56
CA MET A 1 26.71 -9.49 -56.84
C MET A 1 25.19 -9.58 -56.73
N LYS A 2 24.75 -9.52 -55.47
CA LYS A 2 23.42 -9.65 -54.84
C LYS A 2 22.15 -9.56 -55.72
N SER A 3 21.39 -10.66 -55.71
CA SER A 3 19.94 -10.70 -55.94
C SER A 3 19.20 -10.00 -54.79
N VAL A 4 18.21 -9.17 -55.11
CA VAL A 4 17.28 -8.57 -54.16
C VAL A 4 15.99 -9.37 -54.20
N ILE A 5 15.68 -10.06 -53.11
CA ILE A 5 14.42 -10.79 -52.92
C ILE A 5 13.39 -9.78 -52.42
N LEU A 6 12.35 -9.56 -53.22
CA LEU A 6 11.13 -8.89 -52.81
C LEU A 6 10.33 -9.86 -51.93
N LEU A 7 10.15 -9.54 -50.65
CA LEU A 7 9.26 -10.29 -49.75
C LEU A 7 8.16 -9.34 -49.28
N THR A 8 7.00 -9.52 -49.89
CA THR A 8 5.74 -8.88 -49.53
C THR A 8 4.99 -9.68 -48.46
N TYR A 9 4.33 -8.95 -47.57
CA TYR A 9 3.23 -9.32 -46.68
C TYR A 9 3.50 -10.34 -45.56
N PHE A 10 3.37 -9.86 -44.31
CA PHE A 10 2.31 -10.34 -43.42
C PHE A 10 1.87 -9.18 -42.51
N PHE A 11 0.62 -8.75 -42.71
CA PHE A 11 -0.17 -8.03 -41.71
C PHE A 11 -0.30 -8.97 -40.49
N PHE A 12 0.25 -8.58 -39.35
CA PHE A 12 -0.33 -8.98 -38.07
C PHE A 12 -0.85 -7.70 -37.41
N ALA A 13 -2.13 -7.44 -37.70
CA ALA A 13 -2.95 -6.60 -36.85
C ALA A 13 -3.11 -7.33 -35.52
N SER A 14 -2.22 -7.05 -34.57
CA SER A 14 -2.50 -7.32 -33.16
C SER A 14 -3.43 -6.22 -32.67
N HIS A 15 -4.70 -6.29 -33.05
CA HIS A 15 -5.78 -5.72 -32.25
C HIS A 15 -5.85 -6.56 -30.96
N LEU A 16 -5.00 -6.24 -29.99
CA LEU A 16 -5.24 -6.63 -28.61
C LEU A 16 -6.27 -5.63 -28.05
N HIS A 17 -7.53 -5.85 -28.41
CA HIS A 17 -8.65 -5.29 -27.65
C HIS A 17 -8.69 -5.98 -26.30
N ALA A 18 -8.09 -5.33 -25.31
CA ALA A 18 -8.60 -5.23 -23.95
C ALA A 18 -7.69 -4.23 -23.21
N GLU A 19 -7.96 -2.94 -23.39
CA GLU A 19 -7.90 -2.05 -22.24
C GLU A 19 -8.94 -2.57 -21.24
N ASP A 20 -8.56 -3.58 -20.46
CA ASP A 20 -9.09 -3.65 -19.10
C ASP A 20 -8.46 -2.43 -18.45
N SER A 21 -9.22 -1.32 -18.42
CA SER A 21 -8.77 -0.09 -17.79
C SER A 21 -8.29 -0.47 -16.39
N LEU A 22 -6.98 -0.46 -16.19
CA LEU A 22 -6.34 -0.74 -14.93
C LEU A 22 -6.97 0.19 -13.89
N ASN A 23 -7.91 -0.33 -13.12
CA ASN A 23 -8.71 0.47 -12.21
C ASN A 23 -7.91 0.62 -10.92
N ILE A 24 -6.98 1.59 -10.93
CA ILE A 24 -6.28 1.99 -9.72
C ILE A 24 -7.35 2.47 -8.74
N PRO A 25 -7.40 1.92 -7.52
CA PRO A 25 -8.52 2.16 -6.60
C PRO A 25 -8.59 3.60 -6.08
N ILE A 26 -7.55 4.40 -6.30
CA ILE A 26 -7.42 5.79 -5.86
C ILE A 26 -7.09 6.64 -7.08
N ASN A 27 -7.82 7.74 -7.28
CA ASN A 27 -7.47 8.73 -8.31
C ASN A 27 -6.45 9.75 -7.80
N GLN A 28 -5.82 10.49 -8.71
CA GLN A 28 -4.77 11.46 -8.39
C GLN A 28 -5.19 12.50 -7.34
N TYR A 29 -6.41 13.04 -7.41
CA TYR A 29 -6.89 14.05 -6.47
C TYR A 29 -6.96 13.49 -5.04
N THR A 30 -7.56 12.30 -4.88
CA THR A 30 -7.63 11.62 -3.59
C THR A 30 -6.24 11.25 -3.08
N ALA A 31 -5.36 10.79 -3.97
CA ALA A 31 -3.98 10.46 -3.62
C ALA A 31 -3.22 11.67 -3.06
N LEU A 32 -3.23 12.80 -3.77
CA LEU A 32 -2.57 14.02 -3.31
C LEU A 32 -3.11 14.51 -1.96
N ASN A 33 -4.41 14.34 -1.71
CA ASN A 33 -5.02 14.70 -0.44
C ASN A 33 -4.54 13.79 0.72
N ILE A 34 -4.45 12.48 0.48
CA ILE A 34 -3.86 11.54 1.45
C ILE A 34 -2.42 11.96 1.75
N LEU A 35 -1.60 12.18 0.72
CA LEU A 35 -0.20 12.57 0.92
C LEU A 35 -0.08 13.88 1.70
N ALA A 36 -0.91 14.89 1.41
CA ALA A 36 -0.94 16.13 2.17
C ALA A 36 -1.34 15.92 3.65
N LYS A 37 -2.36 15.10 3.91
CA LYS A 37 -2.83 14.78 5.27
C LYS A 37 -1.75 14.12 6.12
N PHE A 38 -1.03 13.18 5.53
CA PHE A 38 0.10 12.50 6.18
C PHE A 38 1.43 13.25 6.02
N LYS A 39 1.43 14.47 5.44
CA LYS A 39 2.65 15.26 5.21
C LYS A 39 3.76 14.45 4.51
N ILE A 40 3.37 13.64 3.53
CA ILE A 40 4.28 12.76 2.80
C ILE A 40 4.88 13.53 1.64
N SER A 41 6.16 13.87 1.75
CA SER A 41 6.93 14.46 0.66
C SER A 41 8.42 14.40 0.95
N THR A 42 9.24 14.50 -0.10
CA THR A 42 10.70 14.57 0.07
C THR A 42 11.17 15.77 0.89
N ALA A 43 10.36 16.84 0.98
CA ALA A 43 10.67 18.02 1.80
C ALA A 43 10.34 17.83 3.29
N GLU A 44 9.43 16.91 3.62
CA GLU A 44 9.02 16.61 5.00
C GLU A 44 9.85 15.46 5.59
N LEU A 45 10.59 14.72 4.74
CA LEU A 45 11.50 13.67 5.19
C LEU A 45 12.69 14.25 5.97
N PRO A 46 12.96 13.74 7.20
CA PRO A 46 14.12 14.15 7.97
C PRO A 46 15.45 13.83 7.27
N ASN A 47 16.41 14.76 7.37
CA ASN A 47 17.77 14.54 6.90
C ASN A 47 18.49 13.50 7.78
N GLY A 48 19.06 12.46 7.18
CA GLY A 48 20.03 11.58 7.85
C GLY A 48 19.48 10.35 8.59
N THR A 49 18.21 9.96 8.39
CA THR A 49 17.76 8.65 8.87
C THR A 49 18.34 7.54 8.00
N GLY A 50 19.11 6.62 8.59
CA GLY A 50 19.65 5.46 7.89
C GLY A 50 18.54 4.54 7.41
N ASP A 51 18.76 3.86 6.27
CA ASP A 51 17.72 3.07 5.57
C ASP A 51 17.24 1.83 6.34
N ASN A 52 17.88 1.46 7.46
CA ASN A 52 17.57 0.28 8.23
C ASN A 52 17.94 0.47 9.70
N GLN A 53 17.02 0.99 10.51
CA GLN A 53 17.12 0.77 11.95
C GLN A 53 16.46 -0.56 12.30
N ASP A 54 17.18 -1.43 13.00
CA ASP A 54 16.79 -2.82 13.30
C ASP A 54 15.54 -2.94 14.20
N GLY A 55 14.98 -1.81 14.67
CA GLY A 55 13.77 -1.76 15.47
C GLY A 55 12.50 -2.17 14.69
N LEU A 56 11.58 -2.83 15.39
CA LEU A 56 10.30 -3.28 14.84
C LEU A 56 9.44 -2.11 14.33
N ILE A 57 9.29 -1.07 15.14
CA ILE A 57 8.50 0.14 14.83
C ILE A 57 9.30 1.12 13.96
N GLY A 58 10.63 1.16 14.15
CA GLY A 58 11.54 2.10 13.51
C GLY A 58 11.26 3.57 13.85
N ASP A 59 11.88 4.47 13.08
CA ASP A 59 11.82 5.91 13.32
C ASP A 59 10.69 6.58 12.53
N ASP A 60 10.04 7.55 13.18
CA ASP A 60 9.08 8.49 12.62
C ASP A 60 9.39 9.87 13.23
N LEU A 61 10.44 10.52 12.72
CA LEU A 61 10.91 11.79 13.30
C LEU A 61 10.05 12.98 12.89
N ASN A 62 9.40 12.91 11.71
CA ASN A 62 8.46 13.94 11.26
C ASN A 62 7.05 13.78 11.89
N LYS A 63 6.85 12.70 12.68
CA LYS A 63 5.67 12.41 13.50
C LYS A 63 4.39 12.33 12.68
N ASN A 64 4.49 11.77 11.48
CA ASN A 64 3.35 11.57 10.60
C ASN A 64 2.73 10.18 10.69
N THR A 65 3.18 9.36 11.65
CA THR A 65 2.75 7.98 11.93
C THR A 65 3.23 6.95 10.91
N ILE A 66 4.02 7.36 9.93
CA ILE A 66 4.64 6.51 8.91
C ILE A 66 6.14 6.47 9.20
N ARG A 67 6.73 5.28 9.04
CA ARG A 67 8.16 5.10 9.29
C ARG A 67 8.99 5.79 8.21
N ASP A 68 10.00 6.56 8.59
CA ASP A 68 10.78 7.42 7.68
C ASP A 68 11.49 6.63 6.57
N ASP A 69 12.04 5.44 6.87
CA ASP A 69 12.70 4.57 5.88
C ASP A 69 11.70 4.04 4.83
N PHE A 70 10.46 3.76 5.25
CA PHE A 70 9.40 3.28 4.39
C PHE A 70 8.82 4.41 3.55
N GLU A 71 8.60 5.59 4.12
CA GLU A 71 8.20 6.79 3.38
C GLU A 71 9.21 7.09 2.27
N ARG A 72 10.51 7.06 2.58
CA ARG A 72 11.57 7.20 1.57
C ARG A 72 11.49 6.14 0.49
N ALA A 73 11.31 4.88 0.87
CA ALA A 73 11.17 3.79 -0.08
C ALA A 73 10.01 4.05 -1.04
N LEU A 74 8.82 4.41 -0.55
CA LEU A 74 7.65 4.75 -1.37
C LEU A 74 7.95 5.88 -2.36
N LEU A 75 8.52 6.99 -1.87
CA LEU A 75 8.82 8.18 -2.68
C LEU A 75 9.91 7.91 -3.73
N SER A 76 10.82 6.97 -3.46
CA SER A 76 11.89 6.58 -4.40
C SER A 76 11.42 5.54 -5.43
N THR A 77 10.51 4.65 -5.05
CA THR A 77 10.03 3.55 -5.89
C THR A 77 8.90 3.98 -6.83
N TYR A 78 7.98 4.83 -6.37
CA TYR A 78 6.77 5.16 -7.12
C TYR A 78 6.80 6.57 -7.71
N GLN A 79 6.55 6.65 -9.02
CA GLN A 79 6.41 7.93 -9.73
C GLN A 79 4.99 8.50 -9.67
N GLN A 80 3.99 7.63 -9.48
CA GLN A 80 2.57 8.03 -9.44
C GLN A 80 2.14 8.20 -7.97
N PRO A 81 1.55 9.36 -7.59
CA PRO A 81 1.13 9.62 -6.22
C PRO A 81 0.09 8.62 -5.70
N GLU A 82 -0.70 8.01 -6.60
CA GLU A 82 -1.67 6.97 -6.28
C GLU A 82 -1.02 5.78 -5.58
N PHE A 83 0.10 5.27 -6.10
CA PHE A 83 0.80 4.12 -5.50
C PHE A 83 1.52 4.50 -4.19
N VAL A 84 2.00 5.74 -4.08
CA VAL A 84 2.53 6.26 -2.80
C VAL A 84 1.40 6.29 -1.76
N ALA A 85 0.25 6.86 -2.10
CA ALA A 85 -0.90 6.95 -1.20
C ALA A 85 -1.43 5.57 -0.79
N MET A 86 -1.50 4.61 -1.73
CA MET A 86 -1.83 3.23 -1.41
C MET A 86 -0.82 2.61 -0.43
N GLY A 87 0.48 2.83 -0.65
CA GLY A 87 1.51 2.34 0.26
C GLY A 87 1.40 2.93 1.66
N VAL A 88 1.10 4.24 1.77
CA VAL A 88 0.84 4.93 3.04
C VAL A 88 -0.35 4.27 3.76
N LEU A 89 -1.50 4.14 3.09
CA LEU A 89 -2.69 3.53 3.68
C LEU A 89 -2.46 2.07 4.11
N ALA A 90 -1.76 1.29 3.29
CA ALA A 90 -1.40 -0.09 3.60
C ALA A 90 -0.51 -0.18 4.85
N SER A 91 0.47 0.73 4.96
CA SER A 91 1.41 0.73 6.09
C SER A 91 0.76 1.00 7.43
N ILE A 92 -0.34 1.75 7.47
CA ILE A 92 -1.11 1.97 8.70
C ILE A 92 -1.68 0.63 9.19
N LYS A 93 -2.24 -0.19 8.29
CA LYS A 93 -2.77 -1.52 8.63
C LYS A 93 -1.64 -2.50 8.98
N TRP A 94 -0.49 -2.44 8.31
CA TRP A 94 0.67 -3.25 8.69
C TRP A 94 1.26 -2.86 10.04
N SER A 95 1.32 -1.57 10.37
CA SER A 95 1.78 -1.10 11.68
C SER A 95 0.85 -1.53 12.81
N GLN A 96 -0.46 -1.55 12.57
CA GLN A 96 -1.44 -2.07 13.53
C GLN A 96 -1.15 -3.53 13.89
N LEU A 97 -0.75 -4.38 12.93
CA LEU A 97 -0.36 -5.77 13.19
C LEU A 97 0.77 -5.87 14.23
N PHE A 98 1.79 -5.01 14.17
CA PHE A 98 2.89 -5.00 15.13
C PHE A 98 2.44 -4.59 16.53
N ILE A 99 1.51 -3.65 16.63
CA ILE A 99 0.93 -3.24 17.92
C ILE A 99 0.17 -4.41 18.56
N LEU A 100 -0.54 -5.21 17.76
CA LEU A 100 -1.29 -6.37 18.25
C LEU A 100 -0.38 -7.47 18.86
N ASP A 101 0.79 -7.70 18.26
CA ASP A 101 1.76 -8.67 18.76
C ASP A 101 2.31 -8.28 20.14
N LEU A 102 2.65 -6.99 20.28
CA LEU A 102 3.21 -6.42 21.50
C LEU A 102 2.18 -6.38 22.64
N SER A 103 0.89 -6.29 22.33
CA SER A 103 -0.19 -6.20 23.31
C SER A 103 -0.82 -7.54 23.68
N SER A 104 -0.09 -8.67 23.59
CA SER A 104 -0.57 -10.04 23.86
C SER A 104 -1.25 -10.28 25.22
N THR A 105 -1.32 -9.26 26.08
CA THR A 105 -2.02 -9.22 27.38
C THR A 105 -3.42 -8.58 27.34
N VAL A 106 -3.83 -7.98 26.22
CA VAL A 106 -5.14 -7.32 26.08
C VAL A 106 -6.09 -8.26 25.35
N ASP A 107 -7.25 -8.56 25.98
CA ASP A 107 -8.38 -9.24 25.34
C ASP A 107 -8.88 -8.41 24.16
N GLN A 108 -8.25 -8.59 23.00
CA GLN A 108 -8.67 -7.91 21.78
C GLN A 108 -9.97 -8.51 21.29
N ASN A 109 -10.91 -7.64 20.92
CA ASN A 109 -12.17 -8.06 20.34
C ASN A 109 -11.89 -8.89 19.09
N HIS A 110 -12.36 -10.15 19.07
CA HIS A 110 -12.20 -11.06 17.94
C HIS A 110 -12.63 -10.42 16.61
N SER A 111 -13.67 -9.58 16.63
CA SER A 111 -14.15 -8.86 15.45
C SER A 111 -13.13 -7.85 14.89
N GLU A 112 -12.38 -7.16 15.75
CA GLU A 112 -11.39 -6.17 15.32
C GLU A 112 -10.17 -6.87 14.71
N LEU A 113 -9.73 -7.97 15.33
CA LEU A 113 -8.65 -8.80 14.80
C LEU A 113 -9.02 -9.43 13.45
N LEU A 114 -10.26 -9.90 13.32
CA LEU A 114 -10.77 -10.44 12.06
C LEU A 114 -10.81 -9.35 10.97
N ALA A 115 -11.37 -8.17 11.28
CA ALA A 115 -11.43 -7.05 10.33
C ALA A 115 -10.03 -6.63 9.86
N LEU A 116 -9.09 -6.43 10.79
CA LEU A 116 -7.70 -6.09 10.46
C LEU A 116 -7.05 -7.16 9.58
N THR A 117 -7.29 -8.43 9.87
CA THR A 117 -6.75 -9.53 9.07
C THR A 117 -7.31 -9.51 7.65
N MET A 118 -8.62 -9.31 7.50
CA MET A 118 -9.29 -9.24 6.20
C MET A 118 -8.80 -8.05 5.38
N ASP A 119 -8.60 -6.88 6.00
CA ASP A 119 -8.01 -5.71 5.34
C ASP A 119 -6.62 -6.02 4.78
N ASN A 120 -5.76 -6.64 5.59
CA ASN A 120 -4.40 -6.98 5.18
C ASN A 120 -4.36 -8.01 4.03
N LEU A 121 -5.23 -9.02 4.08
CA LEU A 121 -5.37 -10.00 2.99
C LEU A 121 -5.87 -9.33 1.70
N ALA A 122 -6.83 -8.40 1.80
CA ALA A 122 -7.34 -7.66 0.65
C ALA A 122 -6.29 -6.72 0.05
N ILE A 123 -5.49 -6.05 0.89
CA ILE A 123 -4.34 -5.22 0.46
C ILE A 123 -3.34 -6.09 -0.31
N ASP A 124 -2.96 -7.24 0.24
CA ASP A 124 -2.01 -8.16 -0.39
C ASP A 124 -2.52 -8.62 -1.76
N ALA A 125 -3.75 -9.12 -1.82
CA ALA A 125 -4.38 -9.58 -3.05
C ALA A 125 -4.56 -8.46 -4.09
N CYS A 126 -4.84 -7.23 -3.65
CA CYS A 126 -4.89 -6.08 -4.54
C CYS A 126 -3.52 -5.80 -5.17
N TYR A 127 -2.44 -5.75 -4.38
CA TYR A 127 -1.10 -5.57 -4.92
C TYR A 127 -0.68 -6.71 -5.85
N GLU A 128 -1.04 -7.97 -5.55
CA GLU A 128 -0.80 -9.09 -6.46
C GLU A 128 -1.49 -8.92 -7.82
N GLN A 129 -2.72 -8.39 -7.85
CA GLN A 129 -3.43 -8.07 -9.08
C GLN A 129 -2.75 -6.93 -9.84
N LEU A 130 -2.38 -5.85 -9.14
CA LEU A 130 -1.75 -4.69 -9.74
C LEU A 130 -0.36 -4.99 -10.30
N VAL A 131 0.45 -5.79 -9.62
CA VAL A 131 1.79 -6.19 -10.10
C VAL A 131 1.68 -7.04 -11.38
N LYS A 132 0.65 -7.89 -11.51
CA LYS A 132 0.39 -8.65 -12.74
C LYS A 132 0.00 -7.74 -13.90
N ALA A 133 -0.78 -6.69 -13.63
CA ALA A 133 -1.24 -5.75 -14.65
C ALA A 133 -0.20 -4.66 -14.98
N ILE A 134 0.69 -4.33 -14.04
CA ILE A 134 1.73 -3.30 -14.16
C ILE A 134 3.09 -3.96 -13.83
N PRO A 135 3.81 -4.49 -14.83
CA PRO A 135 5.03 -5.25 -14.58
C PRO A 135 6.15 -4.48 -13.86
N MET A 136 6.12 -3.14 -13.90
CA MET A 136 7.09 -2.27 -13.22
C MET A 136 6.68 -1.92 -11.78
N LEU A 137 5.45 -2.23 -11.37
CA LEU A 137 4.99 -1.97 -10.00
C LEU A 137 5.65 -2.97 -9.06
N GLN A 138 6.30 -2.45 -8.03
CA GLN A 138 6.82 -3.27 -6.93
C GLN A 138 5.78 -3.32 -5.80
N ASN A 139 5.67 -4.45 -5.11
CA ASN A 139 4.81 -4.54 -3.93
C ASN A 139 5.52 -3.86 -2.74
N PRO A 140 4.95 -2.82 -2.10
CA PRO A 140 5.65 -2.05 -1.08
C PRO A 140 5.85 -2.85 0.22
N LYS A 141 5.19 -4.00 0.36
CA LYS A 141 5.34 -4.90 1.49
C LYS A 141 6.79 -5.32 1.73
N THR A 142 7.60 -5.49 0.68
CA THR A 142 9.03 -5.84 0.83
C THR A 142 9.82 -4.71 1.48
N SER A 143 9.51 -3.46 1.15
CA SER A 143 10.11 -2.27 1.77
C SER A 143 9.58 -2.05 3.19
N PHE A 144 8.34 -2.43 3.48
CA PHE A 144 7.79 -2.31 4.84
C PHE A 144 8.38 -3.37 5.80
N PHE A 145 8.56 -4.60 5.36
CA PHE A 145 9.17 -5.69 6.14
C PHE A 145 10.63 -5.93 5.68
N ASN A 146 11.41 -4.85 5.59
CA ASN A 146 12.77 -4.80 5.03
C ASN A 146 13.88 -5.36 5.94
N THR A 147 13.63 -5.59 7.23
CA THR A 147 14.63 -6.14 8.18
C THR A 147 14.26 -7.55 8.65
N PRO A 148 15.25 -8.39 9.03
CA PRO A 148 14.97 -9.72 9.58
C PRO A 148 14.04 -9.69 10.80
N VAL A 149 14.19 -8.69 11.68
CA VAL A 149 13.32 -8.50 12.86
C VAL A 149 11.86 -8.28 12.44
N ARG A 150 11.62 -7.40 11.47
CA ARG A 150 10.26 -7.12 10.96
C ARG A 150 9.65 -8.33 10.24
N GLN A 151 10.46 -9.07 9.50
CA GLN A 151 10.04 -10.31 8.84
C GLN A 151 9.66 -11.40 9.85
N GLN A 152 10.45 -11.57 10.91
CA GLN A 152 10.15 -12.52 11.98
C GLN A 152 8.86 -12.13 12.71
N ALA A 153 8.71 -10.86 13.07
CA ALA A 153 7.49 -10.37 13.73
C ALA A 153 6.25 -10.59 12.84
N LYS A 154 6.34 -10.27 11.55
CA LYS A 154 5.28 -10.59 10.58
C LYS A 154 4.90 -12.07 10.60
N GLN A 155 5.87 -12.97 10.54
CA GLN A 155 5.61 -14.41 10.57
C GLN A 155 4.93 -14.85 11.88
N GLN A 156 5.35 -14.29 13.02
CA GLN A 156 4.76 -14.56 14.32
C GLN A 156 3.31 -14.09 14.39
N ILE A 157 3.03 -12.88 13.93
CA ILE A 157 1.67 -12.33 13.86
C ILE A 157 0.77 -13.19 12.98
N GLU A 158 1.24 -13.55 11.78
CA GLU A 158 0.48 -14.42 10.87
C GLU A 158 0.18 -15.78 11.50
N GLN A 159 1.12 -16.34 12.30
CA GLN A 159 0.87 -17.58 13.05
C GLN A 159 -0.14 -17.37 14.18
N GLN A 160 -0.10 -16.25 14.90
CA GLN A 160 -1.06 -15.95 15.96
C GLN A 160 -2.48 -15.72 15.41
N ILE A 161 -2.61 -14.98 14.32
CA ILE A 161 -3.87 -14.77 13.61
C ILE A 161 -4.48 -16.12 13.23
N ARG A 162 -3.70 -17.03 12.62
CA ARG A 162 -4.17 -18.38 12.26
C ARG A 162 -4.66 -19.21 13.45
N LYS A 163 -4.17 -18.95 14.67
CA LYS A 163 -4.64 -19.61 15.89
C LYS A 163 -5.93 -19.01 16.43
N ARG A 164 -6.18 -17.72 16.18
CA ARG A 164 -7.29 -16.94 16.77
C ARG A 164 -8.47 -16.75 15.83
N VAL A 165 -8.25 -16.82 14.52
CA VAL A 165 -9.27 -16.61 13.48
C VAL A 165 -9.49 -17.94 12.73
N PRO A 166 -10.68 -18.57 12.87
CA PRO A 166 -11.02 -19.79 12.15
C PRO A 166 -10.89 -19.64 10.64
N VAL A 167 -10.49 -20.71 9.95
CA VAL A 167 -10.32 -20.67 8.49
C VAL A 167 -11.65 -20.34 7.78
N GLN A 168 -12.78 -20.79 8.32
CA GLN A 168 -14.10 -20.46 7.77
C GLN A 168 -14.42 -18.96 7.80
N SER A 169 -13.87 -18.21 8.77
CA SER A 169 -14.08 -16.77 8.89
C SER A 169 -13.46 -15.97 7.72
N PHE A 170 -12.55 -16.58 6.95
CA PHE A 170 -11.98 -15.97 5.74
C PHE A 170 -12.85 -16.15 4.49
N GLN A 171 -13.89 -16.99 4.54
CA GLN A 171 -14.74 -17.28 3.37
C GLN A 171 -15.85 -16.24 3.15
N GLU A 172 -16.16 -15.42 4.17
CA GLU A 172 -17.08 -14.30 4.06
C GLU A 172 -16.29 -13.04 3.68
N THR A 173 -16.09 -12.82 2.38
CA THR A 173 -15.33 -11.65 1.92
C THR A 173 -16.12 -10.37 2.17
N HIS A 174 -15.62 -9.49 3.05
CA HIS A 174 -16.15 -8.13 3.23
C HIS A 174 -16.01 -7.31 1.92
N TYR A 175 -15.02 -7.64 1.08
CA TYR A 175 -14.73 -6.94 -0.16
C TYR A 175 -15.13 -7.76 -1.39
N LYS A 176 -15.91 -7.15 -2.29
CA LYS A 176 -16.30 -7.77 -3.58
C LYS A 176 -15.10 -7.90 -4.53
N HIS A 177 -14.21 -6.91 -4.54
CA HIS A 177 -12.91 -6.95 -5.20
C HIS A 177 -11.82 -6.58 -4.19
N PRO A 178 -10.64 -7.24 -4.19
CA PRO A 178 -9.61 -6.97 -3.19
C PRO A 178 -9.20 -5.50 -3.08
N CYS A 179 -9.11 -4.79 -4.20
CA CYS A 179 -8.77 -3.36 -4.21
C CYS A 179 -9.85 -2.43 -3.65
N ASP A 180 -11.08 -2.92 -3.41
CA ASP A 180 -12.12 -2.14 -2.74
C ASP A 180 -11.74 -1.79 -1.29
N VAL A 181 -10.79 -2.52 -0.68
CA VAL A 181 -10.22 -2.18 0.63
C VAL A 181 -9.78 -0.72 0.68
N PHE A 182 -9.10 -0.22 -0.36
CA PHE A 182 -8.58 1.15 -0.37
C PHE A 182 -9.69 2.21 -0.36
N LYS A 183 -10.89 1.89 -0.87
CA LYS A 183 -12.05 2.80 -0.78
C LYS A 183 -12.50 2.92 0.67
N VAL A 184 -12.60 1.80 1.39
CA VAL A 184 -12.94 1.78 2.81
C VAL A 184 -11.87 2.49 3.63
N LEU A 185 -10.58 2.26 3.35
CA LEU A 185 -9.50 2.95 4.05
C LEU A 185 -9.57 4.47 3.87
N ILE A 186 -9.93 4.96 2.69
CA ILE A 186 -10.11 6.41 2.46
C ILE A 186 -11.23 6.97 3.35
N GLU A 187 -12.34 6.23 3.50
CA GLU A 187 -13.49 6.63 4.30
C GLU A 187 -13.20 6.62 5.80
N ASP A 188 -12.43 5.62 6.27
CA ASP A 188 -11.98 5.50 7.67
C ASP A 188 -11.05 6.63 8.11
N PHE A 189 -10.39 7.30 7.15
CA PHE A 189 -9.59 8.49 7.38
C PHE A 189 -10.26 9.74 6.80
N PRO A 190 -11.47 10.13 7.27
CA PRO A 190 -12.29 11.12 6.60
C PRO A 190 -11.50 12.40 6.35
N ILE A 191 -11.53 12.83 5.09
CA ILE A 191 -11.05 14.13 4.64
C ILE A 191 -12.10 15.13 5.10
N LYS A 192 -11.88 15.77 6.25
CA LYS A 192 -12.57 17.05 6.48
C LYS A 192 -11.94 18.04 5.53
N ASN A 193 -12.65 18.37 4.45
CA ASN A 193 -12.34 19.55 3.63
C ASN A 193 -12.32 20.76 4.56
N GLN A 194 -11.14 21.20 5.00
CA GLN A 194 -11.00 22.57 5.46
C GLN A 194 -11.15 23.44 4.22
N PRO A 195 -12.07 24.42 4.20
CA PRO A 195 -12.14 25.35 3.10
C PRO A 195 -10.79 26.03 2.95
N ILE A 196 -10.29 26.04 1.71
CA ILE A 196 -9.13 26.84 1.33
C ILE A 196 -9.54 28.29 1.59
N GLU A 197 -9.12 28.87 2.72
CA GLU A 197 -9.13 30.31 2.89
C GLU A 197 -8.13 30.88 1.88
N ILE A 198 -8.66 31.25 0.72
CA ILE A 198 -7.96 32.11 -0.23
C ILE A 198 -7.80 33.44 0.50
N TYR A 199 -6.65 33.64 1.14
CA TYR A 199 -6.23 34.96 1.60
C TYR A 199 -6.15 35.86 0.37
N SER A 200 -7.23 36.61 0.14
CA SER A 200 -7.23 37.76 -0.76
C SER A 200 -6.32 38.80 -0.13
N MET A 201 -5.15 39.02 -0.74
CA MET A 201 -4.30 40.15 -0.42
C MET A 201 -5.09 41.44 -0.65
N ARG A 202 -5.28 42.21 0.43
CA ARG A 202 -5.45 43.67 0.41
C ARG A 202 -4.69 44.25 1.57
#